data_AF-A0A4R7RK73-F1
#
_entry.id   AF-A0A4R7RK73-F1
#
_cell.length_a   1.000
_cell.length_b   1.000
_cell.length_c   1.000
_cell.angle_alpha   90.00
_cell.angle_beta   90.00
_cell.angle_gamma   90.00
#
_symmetry.space_group_name_H-M   'P 1'
#
loop_
_entity.id
_entity.type
_entity.pdbx_description
1 polymer ?
#
loop_
_entity_poly.entity_id
_entity_poly.type
_entity_poly.pdbx_seq_one_letter_code
_entity_poly.pdbx_strand_id
1 'polypeptide(L)'
;MSGVFVGMIRRRHLLLTFLALLPWSLNAQAFSLDTQLIREGAPDGSRWTIPRMAAIPTEGKDSGADLLMTLAKLSTTGTDVYRGIGFCTSHDGGKTWSALTELPYQAKPLRDDIRGMFGAVVPVFHRQTGKILLLGNCVGYTNYGNSKVKLTGMRFPAYAVYDPVTKKWSADYAVLMDQEEANTTSGIPWIQEDGSLLWPCNGGQVLRATFDGTKLSVIGRSPRIEGLGKAPKNTGEYHLTKSGDKFFLTLRCPDQNRIAVSQDGQNFQPAIPLTWDDGTIVPSVATQMRWVRQQGRLYLVYTRADDSSKGIFRSRAPLWMAEMDTTTLKLKKKTEVIAVPISPARDDLGNFGTAFVNDGLSYVTTSEFGRTKGSNSRVYITRIEATGQSLPSSTPDKTTAVDMTPAPSAEPVYPLDLHGQTPEDFDWKAHFAKGDGTSSDQLQQMLVASRIFRKRMDELSGQYRKLMTDRGNDEGVKLYNVMQEHWENLAQAELAFVGASWSEGSGKKEALAKHRFKIYLRRLKEMKELKSDSLFLNE
;
A
#
# COMPACT_ATOMS: atom_id res chain seq x y z
N MET A 1 -66.02 -26.32 -64.98
CA MET A 1 -65.30 -26.94 -63.86
C MET A 1 -64.08 -27.65 -64.43
N SER A 2 -62.95 -26.94 -64.48
CA SER A 2 -61.72 -27.37 -65.17
C SER A 2 -60.76 -27.98 -64.15
N GLY A 3 -60.24 -29.17 -64.45
CA GLY A 3 -59.33 -29.94 -63.59
C GLY A 3 -57.85 -29.57 -63.71
N VAL A 4 -57.00 -30.53 -63.29
CA VAL A 4 -55.57 -30.85 -63.61
C VAL A 4 -54.95 -31.44 -62.33
N PHE A 5 -54.67 -32.75 -62.22
CA PHE A 5 -53.56 -33.60 -62.71
C PHE A 5 -52.16 -33.39 -62.05
N VAL A 6 -51.76 -34.40 -61.26
CA VAL A 6 -50.46 -35.09 -61.04
C VAL A 6 -49.13 -34.31 -61.17
N GLY A 7 -48.22 -34.49 -60.19
CA GLY A 7 -46.80 -34.17 -60.38
C GLY A 7 -45.87 -34.46 -59.19
N MET A 8 -45.07 -35.51 -59.32
CA MET A 8 -43.99 -36.00 -58.45
C MET A 8 -42.79 -35.02 -58.41
N ILE A 9 -42.30 -34.59 -57.23
CA ILE A 9 -41.03 -33.82 -57.11
C ILE A 9 -40.13 -34.33 -55.97
N ARG A 10 -38.88 -34.57 -56.36
CA ARG A 10 -37.72 -35.05 -55.62
C ARG A 10 -37.33 -34.14 -54.43
N ARG A 11 -37.03 -34.74 -53.28
CA ARG A 11 -36.30 -34.10 -52.17
C ARG A 11 -34.85 -33.82 -52.58
N ARG A 12 -34.46 -32.55 -52.69
CA ARG A 12 -33.06 -32.12 -52.69
C ARG A 12 -32.66 -31.77 -51.27
N HIS A 13 -31.66 -32.47 -50.73
CA HIS A 13 -31.00 -32.12 -49.48
C HIS A 13 -30.15 -30.86 -49.70
N LEU A 14 -30.51 -29.78 -49.01
CA LEU A 14 -29.67 -28.59 -48.87
C LEU A 14 -28.62 -28.91 -47.80
N LEU A 15 -27.35 -29.05 -48.20
CA LEU A 15 -26.22 -29.12 -47.28
C LEU A 15 -26.04 -27.71 -46.68
N LEU A 16 -26.56 -27.49 -45.48
CA LEU A 16 -26.19 -26.35 -44.64
C LEU A 16 -24.88 -26.70 -43.94
N THR A 17 -23.78 -26.20 -44.47
CA THR A 17 -22.48 -26.15 -43.80
C THR A 17 -22.65 -25.30 -42.53
N PHE A 18 -22.85 -25.97 -41.40
CA PHE A 18 -22.61 -25.36 -40.09
C PHE A 18 -21.11 -25.08 -40.01
N LEU A 19 -20.70 -23.83 -40.19
CA LEU A 19 -19.46 -23.35 -39.60
C LEU A 19 -19.60 -23.60 -38.10
N ALA A 20 -18.87 -24.60 -37.61
CA ALA A 20 -18.59 -24.72 -36.19
C ALA A 20 -17.83 -23.46 -35.79
N LEU A 21 -18.57 -22.46 -35.29
CA LEU A 21 -18.03 -21.45 -34.41
C LEU A 21 -17.49 -22.22 -33.20
N LEU A 22 -16.20 -22.54 -33.24
CA LEU A 22 -15.44 -22.91 -32.06
C LEU A 22 -15.82 -21.87 -30.98
N PRO A 23 -16.37 -22.29 -29.84
CA PRO A 23 -16.63 -21.34 -28.78
C PRO A 23 -15.27 -20.74 -28.43
N TRP A 24 -15.11 -19.44 -28.69
CA TRP A 24 -14.10 -18.67 -27.99
C TRP A 24 -14.26 -19.03 -26.52
N SER A 25 -13.23 -19.64 -25.94
CA SER A 25 -13.18 -19.88 -24.52
C SER A 25 -13.37 -18.53 -23.85
N LEU A 26 -14.60 -18.25 -23.40
CA LEU A 26 -14.84 -17.31 -22.32
C LEU A 26 -13.82 -17.70 -21.26
N ASN A 27 -12.88 -16.79 -20.96
CA ASN A 27 -11.94 -16.97 -19.86
C ASN A 27 -12.80 -17.18 -18.60
N ALA A 28 -13.08 -18.44 -18.28
CA ALA A 28 -13.79 -18.80 -17.09
C ALA A 28 -12.87 -18.36 -15.94
N GLN A 29 -13.32 -17.36 -15.20
CA GLN A 29 -12.62 -16.90 -14.03
C GLN A 29 -12.56 -18.07 -13.05
N ALA A 30 -11.37 -18.40 -12.53
CA ALA A 30 -11.21 -19.56 -11.65
C ALA A 30 -11.78 -19.35 -10.23
N PHE A 31 -12.48 -18.26 -10.03
CA PHE A 31 -13.24 -17.98 -8.82
C PHE A 31 -14.63 -17.45 -9.19
N SER A 32 -15.57 -17.66 -8.28
CA SER A 32 -16.89 -17.05 -8.30
C SER A 32 -16.91 -15.84 -7.37
N LEU A 33 -17.82 -14.91 -7.66
CA LEU A 33 -18.12 -13.75 -6.83
C LEU A 33 -19.59 -13.82 -6.44
N ASP A 34 -19.86 -13.97 -5.16
CA ASP A 34 -21.23 -13.97 -4.61
C ASP A 34 -21.39 -12.81 -3.64
N THR A 35 -22.16 -11.79 -4.05
CA THR A 35 -22.41 -10.59 -3.24
C THR A 35 -23.76 -10.68 -2.54
N GLN A 36 -23.75 -10.58 -1.22
CA GLN A 36 -24.93 -10.66 -0.38
C GLN A 36 -25.10 -9.37 0.43
N LEU A 37 -26.35 -8.91 0.53
CA LEU A 37 -26.77 -7.91 1.50
C LEU A 37 -26.96 -8.61 2.85
N ILE A 38 -26.18 -8.22 3.86
CA ILE A 38 -26.26 -8.86 5.19
C ILE A 38 -27.06 -8.04 6.20
N ARG A 39 -27.22 -6.74 5.93
CA ARG A 39 -27.93 -5.80 6.81
C ARG A 39 -28.29 -4.53 6.06
N GLU A 40 -29.38 -3.90 6.46
CA GLU A 40 -29.66 -2.51 6.12
C GLU A 40 -30.40 -1.82 7.27
N GLY A 41 -30.21 -0.51 7.36
CA GLY A 41 -30.79 0.36 8.38
C GLY A 41 -30.23 0.12 9.78
N ALA A 42 -30.74 0.93 10.70
CA ALA A 42 -30.57 0.76 12.14
C ALA A 42 -31.84 1.26 12.83
N PRO A 43 -32.42 0.54 13.80
CA PRO A 43 -33.65 0.97 14.47
C PRO A 43 -33.56 2.36 15.12
N ASP A 44 -32.36 2.73 15.57
CA ASP A 44 -32.05 4.03 16.18
C ASP A 44 -31.67 5.11 15.16
N GLY A 45 -31.76 4.82 13.86
CA GLY A 45 -31.37 5.71 12.76
C GLY A 45 -29.85 5.92 12.64
N SER A 46 -29.04 5.13 13.37
CA SER A 46 -27.59 5.24 13.33
C SER A 46 -27.00 4.84 11.98
N ARG A 47 -25.93 5.54 11.61
CA ARG A 47 -25.17 5.25 10.40
C ARG A 47 -24.03 4.29 10.73
N TRP A 48 -24.25 3.00 10.46
CA TRP A 48 -23.25 1.95 10.58
C TRP A 48 -22.56 1.71 9.24
N THR A 49 -21.25 1.94 9.20
CA THR A 49 -20.48 1.89 7.96
C THR A 49 -19.09 1.32 8.20
N ILE A 50 -18.25 1.27 7.16
CA ILE A 50 -16.86 0.82 7.22
C ILE A 50 -16.77 -0.61 7.79
N PRO A 51 -17.51 -1.60 7.22
CA PRO A 51 -17.40 -2.98 7.67
C PRO A 51 -16.00 -3.50 7.39
N ARG A 52 -15.38 -4.10 8.41
CA ARG A 52 -14.11 -4.82 8.31
C ARG A 52 -14.26 -6.17 8.99
N MET A 53 -13.56 -7.17 8.50
CA MET A 53 -13.79 -8.54 8.91
C MET A 53 -12.48 -9.29 9.11
N ALA A 54 -12.46 -10.17 10.10
CA ALA A 54 -11.43 -11.17 10.31
C ALA A 54 -12.07 -12.56 10.24
N ALA A 55 -11.35 -13.48 9.61
CA ALA A 55 -11.63 -14.90 9.73
C ALA A 55 -10.90 -15.46 10.94
N ILE A 56 -11.60 -16.24 11.74
CA ILE A 56 -11.08 -17.01 12.86
C ILE A 56 -10.94 -18.44 12.33
N PRO A 57 -9.70 -18.94 12.15
CA PRO A 57 -9.47 -20.32 11.74
C PRO A 57 -10.12 -21.28 12.74
N THR A 58 -10.93 -22.20 12.24
CA THR A 58 -11.44 -23.35 13.00
C THR A 58 -10.78 -24.61 12.46
N GLU A 59 -10.19 -25.41 13.35
CA GLU A 59 -9.57 -26.68 12.96
C GLU A 59 -10.60 -27.58 12.25
N GLY A 60 -10.19 -28.20 11.13
CA GLY A 60 -11.00 -29.16 10.39
C GLY A 60 -12.14 -28.59 9.53
N LYS A 61 -12.26 -27.26 9.38
CA LYS A 61 -13.26 -26.62 8.50
C LYS A 61 -12.59 -25.90 7.33
N ASP A 62 -12.47 -26.59 6.19
CA ASP A 62 -11.86 -26.01 4.98
C ASP A 62 -12.72 -24.92 4.30
N SER A 63 -14.02 -24.80 4.63
CA SER A 63 -14.98 -23.93 3.91
C SER A 63 -15.91 -23.07 4.77
N GLY A 64 -15.79 -23.13 6.12
CA GLY A 64 -16.73 -22.53 7.07
C GLY A 64 -16.06 -21.87 8.27
N ALA A 65 -15.22 -20.87 8.01
CA ALA A 65 -14.56 -20.09 9.05
C ALA A 65 -15.58 -19.32 9.91
N ASP A 66 -15.30 -19.24 11.21
CA ASP A 66 -15.96 -18.27 12.08
C ASP A 66 -15.51 -16.88 11.65
N LEU A 67 -16.45 -15.97 11.44
CA LEU A 67 -16.16 -14.61 10.99
C LEU A 67 -16.56 -13.63 12.09
N LEU A 68 -15.72 -12.61 12.29
CA LEU A 68 -16.05 -11.45 13.09
C LEU A 68 -16.00 -10.22 12.20
N MET A 69 -17.12 -9.50 12.11
CA MET A 69 -17.20 -8.22 11.41
C MET A 69 -17.37 -7.09 12.42
N THR A 70 -16.64 -6.00 12.22
CA THR A 70 -16.82 -4.74 12.94
C THR A 70 -17.35 -3.66 12.02
N LEU A 71 -18.19 -2.77 12.53
CA LEU A 71 -18.70 -1.58 11.86
C LEU A 71 -18.43 -0.33 12.70
N ALA A 72 -18.20 0.79 12.05
CA ALA A 72 -18.11 2.09 12.70
C ALA A 72 -19.48 2.76 12.75
N LYS A 73 -19.86 3.26 13.94
CA LYS A 73 -20.98 4.19 14.11
C LYS A 73 -20.47 5.58 13.76
N LEU A 74 -21.01 6.20 12.73
CA LEU A 74 -20.70 7.60 12.39
C LEU A 74 -21.87 8.51 12.72
N SER A 75 -21.56 9.76 13.07
CA SER A 75 -22.56 10.83 13.15
C SER A 75 -23.35 10.93 11.82
N THR A 76 -24.66 11.17 11.86
CA THR A 76 -25.46 11.39 10.63
C THR A 76 -25.20 12.75 10.01
N THR A 77 -24.69 13.70 10.80
CA THR A 77 -24.23 15.02 10.35
C THR A 77 -22.71 15.11 10.40
N GLY A 78 -22.11 15.75 9.39
CA GLY A 78 -20.65 15.86 9.22
C GLY A 78 -19.98 14.62 8.62
N THR A 79 -18.75 14.79 8.15
CA THR A 79 -17.91 13.70 7.63
C THR A 79 -16.93 13.25 8.71
N ASP A 80 -16.80 11.93 8.89
CA ASP A 80 -15.74 11.29 9.69
C ASP A 80 -15.73 11.60 11.19
N VAL A 81 -16.92 11.73 11.79
CA VAL A 81 -17.10 11.77 13.26
C VAL A 81 -17.52 10.39 13.76
N TYR A 82 -16.56 9.64 14.30
CA TYR A 82 -16.80 8.35 14.95
C TYR A 82 -17.59 8.53 16.23
N ARG A 83 -18.52 7.61 16.52
CA ARG A 83 -19.40 7.61 17.70
C ARG A 83 -19.37 6.31 18.49
N GLY A 84 -18.93 5.22 17.86
CA GLY A 84 -18.96 3.89 18.44
C GLY A 84 -18.43 2.85 17.46
N ILE A 85 -18.18 1.65 17.96
CA ILE A 85 -17.85 0.48 17.15
C ILE A 85 -18.87 -0.60 17.51
N GLY A 86 -19.43 -1.25 16.49
CA GLY A 86 -20.30 -2.40 16.63
C GLY A 86 -19.64 -3.63 16.04
N PHE A 87 -20.06 -4.80 16.49
CA PHE A 87 -19.60 -6.06 15.92
C PHE A 87 -20.75 -7.07 15.77
N CYS A 88 -20.59 -7.98 14.83
CA CYS A 88 -21.42 -9.17 14.67
C CYS A 88 -20.54 -10.35 14.23
N THR A 89 -20.99 -11.56 14.51
CA THR A 89 -20.27 -12.79 14.17
C THR A 89 -21.09 -13.66 13.23
N SER A 90 -20.40 -14.51 12.48
CA SER A 90 -20.98 -15.58 11.68
C SER A 90 -20.26 -16.89 11.98
N HIS A 91 -21.01 -17.99 12.01
CA HIS A 91 -20.50 -19.34 12.30
C HIS A 91 -20.69 -20.32 11.12
N ASP A 92 -21.11 -19.80 9.97
CA ASP A 92 -21.47 -20.57 8.77
C ASP A 92 -20.83 -19.99 7.49
N GLY A 93 -19.68 -19.31 7.64
CA GLY A 93 -18.95 -18.72 6.53
C GLY A 93 -19.62 -17.49 5.92
N GLY A 94 -20.37 -16.73 6.73
CA GLY A 94 -20.97 -15.45 6.35
C GLY A 94 -22.38 -15.54 5.79
N LYS A 95 -23.03 -16.71 5.85
CA LYS A 95 -24.42 -16.90 5.36
C LYS A 95 -25.42 -16.30 6.32
N THR A 96 -25.21 -16.47 7.62
CA THR A 96 -26.01 -15.85 8.68
C THR A 96 -25.11 -15.07 9.64
N TRP A 97 -25.69 -14.02 10.24
CA TRP A 97 -24.99 -13.09 11.12
C TRP A 97 -25.77 -12.85 12.40
N SER A 98 -25.06 -12.74 13.51
CA SER A 98 -25.65 -12.26 14.77
C SER A 98 -26.21 -10.84 14.62
N ALA A 99 -27.07 -10.45 15.57
CA ALA A 99 -27.42 -9.05 15.74
C ALA A 99 -26.16 -8.20 15.96
N LEU A 100 -26.22 -6.95 15.49
CA LEU A 100 -25.15 -5.98 15.71
C LEU A 100 -25.14 -5.58 17.18
N THR A 101 -23.99 -5.77 17.84
CA THR A 101 -23.79 -5.38 19.23
C THR A 101 -22.79 -4.22 19.29
N GLU A 102 -23.18 -3.11 19.90
CA GLU A 102 -22.31 -1.96 20.11
C GLU A 102 -21.35 -2.23 21.28
N LEU A 103 -20.07 -1.90 21.09
CA LEU A 103 -19.06 -1.98 22.13
C LEU A 103 -19.21 -0.80 23.09
N PRO A 104 -18.95 -0.97 24.40
CA PRO A 104 -19.16 0.07 25.40
C PRO A 104 -18.10 1.19 25.36
N TYR A 105 -17.26 1.23 24.32
CA TYR A 105 -16.12 2.13 24.21
C TYR A 105 -16.56 3.58 24.05
N GLN A 106 -15.94 4.47 24.82
CA GLN A 106 -16.25 5.89 24.85
C GLN A 106 -15.06 6.74 24.38
N ALA A 107 -15.33 7.98 23.99
CA ALA A 107 -14.28 8.93 23.67
C ALA A 107 -13.51 9.33 24.93
N LYS A 108 -12.18 9.38 24.84
CA LYS A 108 -11.25 9.66 25.95
C LYS A 108 -10.61 11.04 25.81
N PRO A 109 -10.19 11.70 26.88
CA PRO A 109 -9.31 12.86 26.78
C PRO A 109 -8.00 12.47 26.09
N LEU A 110 -7.53 13.27 25.13
CA LEU A 110 -6.21 13.11 24.52
C LEU A 110 -5.24 14.21 24.94
N ARG A 111 -5.69 15.47 24.80
CA ARG A 111 -4.94 16.68 25.21
C ARG A 111 -5.91 17.85 25.27
N ASP A 112 -5.75 18.75 26.24
CA ASP A 112 -6.55 19.97 26.37
C ASP A 112 -8.07 19.71 26.21
N ASP A 113 -8.72 20.39 25.26
CA ASP A 113 -10.13 20.24 24.91
C ASP A 113 -10.40 19.14 23.84
N ILE A 114 -9.37 18.38 23.45
CA ILE A 114 -9.45 17.34 22.44
C ILE A 114 -9.83 16.00 23.07
N ARG A 115 -10.94 15.43 22.60
CA ARG A 115 -11.33 14.04 22.90
C ARG A 115 -11.04 13.13 21.72
N GLY A 116 -10.46 11.97 22.00
CA GLY A 116 -10.19 10.91 21.05
C GLY A 116 -11.28 9.86 21.02
N MET A 117 -11.74 9.45 19.85
CA MET A 117 -12.65 8.31 19.69
C MET A 117 -12.01 7.21 18.85
N PHE A 118 -12.15 5.96 19.26
CA PHE A 118 -11.66 4.81 18.51
C PHE A 118 -12.43 4.64 17.20
N GLY A 119 -11.72 4.53 16.08
CA GLY A 119 -12.31 4.54 14.75
C GLY A 119 -11.39 4.01 13.66
N ALA A 120 -11.94 3.88 12.45
CA ALA A 120 -11.26 3.35 11.27
C ALA A 120 -10.59 1.99 11.52
N VAL A 121 -11.29 1.12 12.26
CA VAL A 121 -10.75 -0.10 12.85
C VAL A 121 -10.75 -1.26 11.86
N VAL A 122 -9.79 -2.17 11.99
CA VAL A 122 -9.63 -3.40 11.21
C VAL A 122 -9.39 -4.55 12.19
N PRO A 123 -10.26 -5.57 12.26
CA PRO A 123 -10.00 -6.78 13.02
C PRO A 123 -9.01 -7.67 12.26
N VAL A 124 -8.04 -8.24 12.96
CA VAL A 124 -7.05 -9.18 12.43
C VAL A 124 -6.87 -10.32 13.42
N PHE A 125 -6.89 -11.56 12.93
CA PHE A 125 -6.62 -12.72 13.77
C PHE A 125 -5.11 -12.88 14.01
N HIS A 126 -4.73 -13.00 15.28
CA HIS A 126 -3.36 -13.22 15.72
C HIS A 126 -3.18 -14.69 16.10
N ARG A 127 -2.67 -15.50 15.17
CA ARG A 127 -2.64 -16.97 15.28
C ARG A 127 -1.90 -17.47 16.53
N GLN A 128 -0.81 -16.81 16.90
CA GLN A 128 0.06 -17.23 18.01
C GLN A 128 -0.62 -17.10 19.38
N THR A 129 -1.62 -16.22 19.51
CA THR A 129 -2.37 -16.03 20.76
C THR A 129 -3.82 -16.50 20.67
N GLY A 130 -4.30 -16.82 19.47
CA GLY A 130 -5.69 -17.20 19.21
C GLY A 130 -6.70 -16.06 19.34
N LYS A 131 -6.25 -14.80 19.41
CA LYS A 131 -7.09 -13.62 19.64
C LYS A 131 -7.30 -12.81 18.38
N ILE A 132 -8.33 -11.98 18.35
CA ILE A 132 -8.47 -10.92 17.36
C ILE A 132 -7.93 -9.61 17.94
N LEU A 133 -7.03 -8.97 17.20
CA LEU A 133 -6.63 -7.59 17.41
C LEU A 133 -7.51 -6.69 16.54
N LEU A 134 -8.29 -5.82 17.17
CA LEU A 134 -8.99 -4.75 16.49
C LEU A 134 -8.06 -3.53 16.47
N LEU A 135 -7.54 -3.19 15.29
CA LEU A 135 -6.48 -2.18 15.11
C LEU A 135 -7.03 -0.97 14.37
N GLY A 136 -6.81 0.24 14.89
CA GLY A 136 -7.28 1.47 14.24
C GLY A 136 -6.62 2.70 14.84
N ASN A 137 -7.33 3.83 14.82
CA ASN A 137 -6.88 5.06 15.46
C ASN A 137 -7.78 5.49 16.60
N CYS A 138 -7.18 6.14 17.59
CA CYS A 138 -7.86 7.14 18.40
C CYS A 138 -7.86 8.47 17.63
N VAL A 139 -9.03 8.89 17.14
CA VAL A 139 -9.22 10.08 16.30
C VAL A 139 -9.60 11.27 17.17
N GLY A 140 -8.80 12.34 17.17
CA GLY A 140 -9.03 13.53 17.99
C GLY A 140 -10.08 14.48 17.42
N TYR A 141 -10.94 15.01 18.30
CA TYR A 141 -11.99 15.98 18.01
C TYR A 141 -12.04 17.09 19.05
N THR A 142 -12.30 18.33 18.64
CA THR A 142 -12.74 19.39 19.55
C THR A 142 -14.26 19.41 19.64
N ASN A 143 -14.81 19.87 20.76
CA ASN A 143 -16.26 19.92 21.02
C ASN A 143 -16.97 18.55 20.83
N TYR A 144 -16.28 17.45 21.12
CA TYR A 144 -16.83 16.11 20.93
C TYR A 144 -18.08 15.90 21.81
N GLY A 145 -19.14 15.39 21.19
CA GLY A 145 -20.45 15.21 21.84
C GLY A 145 -21.41 16.38 21.63
N ASN A 146 -20.96 17.48 21.05
CA ASN A 146 -21.78 18.63 20.66
C ASN A 146 -22.02 18.66 19.14
N SER A 147 -23.02 19.44 18.69
CA SER A 147 -23.27 19.71 17.27
C SER A 147 -22.14 20.50 16.59
N LYS A 148 -21.33 21.24 17.37
CA LYS A 148 -20.14 21.96 16.90
C LYS A 148 -18.86 21.12 16.87
N VAL A 149 -18.96 19.79 16.95
CA VAL A 149 -17.80 18.88 16.89
C VAL A 149 -16.95 19.12 15.64
N LYS A 150 -15.64 19.16 15.79
CA LYS A 150 -14.70 19.31 14.66
C LYS A 150 -13.59 18.27 14.72
N LEU A 151 -13.30 17.69 13.57
CA LEU A 151 -12.17 16.78 13.39
C LEU A 151 -10.86 17.54 13.51
N THR A 152 -9.90 17.01 14.27
CA THR A 152 -8.53 17.54 14.35
C THR A 152 -7.58 16.73 13.46
N GLY A 153 -6.32 17.15 13.35
CA GLY A 153 -5.25 16.35 12.75
C GLY A 153 -4.71 15.22 13.64
N MET A 154 -5.06 15.22 14.94
CA MET A 154 -4.48 14.32 15.94
C MET A 154 -4.96 12.88 15.74
N ARG A 155 -4.00 11.96 15.61
CA ARG A 155 -4.23 10.52 15.44
C ARG A 155 -3.18 9.76 16.24
N PHE A 156 -3.64 8.80 17.02
CA PHE A 156 -2.80 7.83 17.70
C PHE A 156 -3.21 6.43 17.26
N PRO A 157 -2.27 5.50 17.01
CA PRO A 157 -2.61 4.10 16.91
C PRO A 157 -3.33 3.65 18.18
N ALA A 158 -4.40 2.89 17.99
CA ALA A 158 -5.19 2.34 19.09
C ALA A 158 -5.62 0.92 18.76
N TYR A 159 -5.83 0.11 19.79
CA TYR A 159 -6.26 -1.26 19.61
C TYR A 159 -7.20 -1.74 20.71
N ALA A 160 -8.01 -2.75 20.39
CA ALA A 160 -8.76 -3.53 21.36
C ALA A 160 -8.54 -5.01 21.07
N VAL A 161 -8.86 -5.88 22.04
CA VAL A 161 -8.65 -7.32 21.91
C VAL A 161 -9.99 -8.03 22.03
N TYR A 162 -10.25 -8.98 21.14
CA TYR A 162 -11.35 -9.92 21.29
C TYR A 162 -10.78 -11.33 21.49
N ASP A 163 -11.31 -12.03 22.46
CA ASP A 163 -10.99 -13.42 22.77
C ASP A 163 -12.12 -14.32 22.24
N PRO A 164 -11.90 -15.08 21.15
CA PRO A 164 -12.91 -15.97 20.59
C PRO A 164 -13.34 -17.10 21.52
N VAL A 165 -12.50 -17.52 22.46
CA VAL A 165 -12.79 -18.62 23.40
C VAL A 165 -13.79 -18.14 24.45
N THR A 166 -13.51 -17.01 25.09
CA THR A 166 -14.40 -16.45 26.12
C THR A 166 -15.52 -15.59 25.54
N LYS A 167 -15.44 -15.28 24.23
CA LYS A 167 -16.33 -14.37 23.49
C LYS A 167 -16.41 -12.97 24.09
N LYS A 168 -15.31 -12.51 24.69
CA LYS A 168 -15.23 -11.21 25.37
C LYS A 168 -14.28 -10.28 24.64
N TRP A 169 -14.69 -9.02 24.59
CA TRP A 169 -13.81 -7.91 24.26
C TRP A 169 -13.04 -7.46 25.50
N SER A 170 -11.89 -6.83 25.30
CA SER A 170 -11.24 -6.04 26.32
C SER A 170 -12.22 -5.01 26.87
N ALA A 171 -12.11 -4.69 28.16
CA ALA A 171 -13.04 -3.76 28.81
C ALA A 171 -13.07 -2.38 28.12
N ASP A 172 -11.95 -2.00 27.51
CA ASP A 172 -11.82 -0.78 26.73
C ASP A 172 -10.74 -0.96 25.63
N TYR A 173 -10.59 0.02 24.73
CA TYR A 173 -9.47 0.09 23.79
C TYR A 173 -8.25 0.79 24.42
N ALA A 174 -7.06 0.37 24.06
CA ALA A 174 -5.80 1.01 24.42
C ALA A 174 -5.37 2.03 23.36
N VAL A 175 -4.74 3.12 23.79
CA VAL A 175 -4.18 4.16 22.92
C VAL A 175 -2.67 4.17 23.09
N LEU A 176 -1.92 4.09 22.00
CA LEU A 176 -0.46 4.14 22.00
C LEU A 176 -0.01 5.61 22.00
N MET A 177 0.00 6.23 23.18
CA MET A 177 0.25 7.67 23.36
C MET A 177 1.66 8.10 22.95
N ASP A 178 2.63 7.17 22.97
CA ASP A 178 4.02 7.37 22.55
C ASP A 178 4.19 7.39 21.02
N GLN A 179 3.13 7.06 20.27
CA GLN A 179 3.13 7.02 18.81
C GLN A 179 2.28 8.16 18.22
N GLU A 180 2.46 9.38 18.75
CA GLU A 180 1.77 10.56 18.24
C GLU A 180 2.00 10.73 16.74
N GLU A 181 0.93 11.11 16.02
CA GLU A 181 0.89 11.30 14.57
C GLU A 181 1.16 10.06 13.71
N ALA A 182 1.33 8.86 14.29
CA ALA A 182 1.33 7.61 13.54
C ALA A 182 -0.11 7.25 13.15
N ASN A 183 -0.58 7.81 12.05
CA ASN A 183 -1.96 7.61 11.60
C ASN A 183 -2.11 6.26 10.88
N THR A 184 -2.79 5.31 11.53
CA THR A 184 -3.04 3.95 11.04
C THR A 184 -4.44 3.76 10.45
N THR A 185 -5.05 4.83 9.90
CA THR A 185 -6.48 4.87 9.54
C THR A 185 -6.80 3.77 8.55
N SER A 186 -7.65 2.82 8.96
CA SER A 186 -8.00 1.63 8.17
C SER A 186 -6.76 0.89 7.63
N GLY A 187 -5.63 0.95 8.33
CA GLY A 187 -4.39 0.26 7.95
C GLY A 187 -4.54 -1.23 8.22
N ILE A 188 -4.43 -2.07 7.19
CA ILE A 188 -4.40 -3.52 7.36
C ILE A 188 -2.94 -3.95 7.53
N PRO A 189 -2.57 -4.50 8.70
CA PRO A 189 -1.22 -4.96 8.98
C PRO A 189 -0.94 -6.32 8.36
N TRP A 190 0.32 -6.74 8.44
CA TRP A 190 0.73 -8.13 8.30
C TRP A 190 1.14 -8.71 9.66
N ILE A 191 0.61 -9.88 10.01
CA ILE A 191 1.06 -10.65 11.18
C ILE A 191 2.15 -11.62 10.71
N GLN A 192 3.34 -11.52 11.31
CA GLN A 192 4.47 -12.37 11.01
C GLN A 192 4.31 -13.76 11.66
N GLU A 193 5.16 -14.71 11.24
CA GLU A 193 5.14 -16.09 11.71
C GLU A 193 5.48 -16.21 13.20
N ASP A 194 6.31 -15.30 13.72
CA ASP A 194 6.64 -15.17 15.15
C ASP A 194 5.57 -14.41 15.96
N GLY A 195 4.53 -13.89 15.31
CA GLY A 195 3.47 -13.08 15.93
C GLY A 195 3.78 -11.59 16.02
N SER A 196 4.95 -11.12 15.57
CA SER A 196 5.13 -9.67 15.44
C SER A 196 4.24 -9.09 14.33
N LEU A 197 3.95 -7.80 14.42
CA LEU A 197 3.08 -7.09 13.49
C LEU A 197 3.87 -6.06 12.70
N LEU A 198 3.58 -6.00 11.40
CA LEU A 198 3.96 -4.90 10.52
C LEU A 198 2.70 -4.08 10.23
N TRP A 199 2.55 -2.92 10.90
CA TRP A 199 1.33 -2.12 10.87
C TRP A 199 1.56 -0.78 10.13
N PRO A 200 1.03 -0.61 8.91
CA PRO A 200 1.30 0.60 8.13
C PRO A 200 0.60 1.84 8.69
N CYS A 201 1.29 2.98 8.58
CA CYS A 201 0.86 4.31 9.01
C CYS A 201 1.27 5.40 7.99
N ASN A 202 0.78 6.62 8.19
CA ASN A 202 1.01 7.78 7.31
C ASN A 202 2.47 7.98 6.89
N GLY A 203 2.65 8.49 5.66
CA GLY A 203 3.96 8.62 5.04
C GLY A 203 4.51 7.30 4.49
N GLY A 204 3.65 6.28 4.34
CA GLY A 204 4.02 4.94 3.90
C GLY A 204 4.88 4.18 4.91
N GLN A 205 5.01 4.68 6.15
CA GLN A 205 5.83 4.04 7.17
C GLN A 205 5.12 2.80 7.72
N VAL A 206 5.89 1.88 8.28
CA VAL A 206 5.38 0.66 8.91
C VAL A 206 5.89 0.60 10.34
N LEU A 207 4.95 0.52 11.28
CA LEU A 207 5.25 0.25 12.68
C LEU A 207 5.54 -1.24 12.83
N ARG A 208 6.62 -1.58 13.51
CA ARG A 208 6.87 -2.93 13.99
C ARG A 208 6.39 -3.03 15.43
N ALA A 209 5.52 -3.98 15.71
CA ALA A 209 4.97 -4.18 17.05
C ALA A 209 5.00 -5.66 17.47
N THR A 210 4.95 -5.91 18.77
CA THR A 210 4.76 -7.24 19.35
C THR A 210 3.42 -7.31 20.08
N PHE A 211 2.86 -8.51 20.22
CA PHE A 211 1.64 -8.74 20.99
C PHE A 211 1.75 -10.01 21.82
N ASP A 212 1.58 -9.88 23.14
CA ASP A 212 1.69 -11.01 24.09
C ASP A 212 0.35 -11.72 24.38
N GLY A 213 -0.72 -11.32 23.69
CA GLY A 213 -2.08 -11.78 23.97
C GLY A 213 -2.91 -10.80 24.81
N THR A 214 -2.28 -9.81 25.42
CA THR A 214 -2.95 -8.78 26.23
C THR A 214 -2.54 -7.37 25.82
N LYS A 215 -1.24 -7.14 25.61
CA LYS A 215 -0.65 -5.84 25.32
C LYS A 215 0.08 -5.84 23.99
N LEU A 216 -0.21 -4.82 23.18
CA LEU A 216 0.55 -4.51 21.97
C LEU A 216 1.60 -3.44 22.29
N SER A 217 2.84 -3.66 21.86
CA SER A 217 3.95 -2.73 22.07
C SER A 217 4.64 -2.42 20.75
N VAL A 218 4.82 -1.14 20.41
CA VAL A 218 5.58 -0.73 19.22
C VAL A 218 7.07 -0.75 19.55
N ILE A 219 7.84 -1.46 18.73
CA ILE A 219 9.28 -1.69 18.92
C ILE A 219 10.13 -1.06 17.79
N GLY A 220 9.50 -0.35 16.87
CA GLY A 220 10.20 0.40 15.83
C GLY A 220 9.27 0.92 14.73
N ARG A 221 9.82 1.77 13.87
CA ARG A 221 9.12 2.37 12.74
C ARG A 221 10.06 2.43 11.55
N SER A 222 9.57 2.07 10.37
CA SER A 222 10.36 2.12 9.15
C SER A 222 10.58 3.57 8.66
N PRO A 223 11.56 3.81 7.76
CA PRO A 223 11.67 5.07 7.05
C PRO A 223 10.42 5.39 6.21
N ARG A 224 10.22 6.68 5.90
CA ARG A 224 9.18 7.10 4.95
C ARG A 224 9.49 6.58 3.56
N ILE A 225 8.47 6.16 2.82
CA ILE A 225 8.62 5.71 1.43
C ILE A 225 8.77 6.94 0.53
N GLU A 226 9.67 6.86 -0.45
CA GLU A 226 9.79 7.85 -1.52
C GLU A 226 8.62 7.74 -2.54
N GLY A 227 8.45 8.73 -3.43
CA GLY A 227 7.49 8.62 -4.53
C GLY A 227 6.00 8.84 -4.18
N LEU A 228 5.67 9.34 -2.98
CA LEU A 228 4.28 9.53 -2.51
C LEU A 228 3.47 10.63 -3.21
N GLY A 229 4.06 11.36 -4.16
CA GLY A 229 3.38 12.42 -4.92
C GLY A 229 3.07 13.67 -4.10
N LYS A 230 1.96 14.32 -4.45
CA LYS A 230 1.52 15.57 -3.78
C LYS A 230 0.89 15.27 -2.41
N ALA A 231 1.15 16.16 -1.46
CA ALA A 231 0.63 16.08 -0.09
C ALA A 231 0.90 14.70 0.58
N PRO A 232 2.17 14.29 0.72
CA PRO A 232 2.54 12.97 1.26
C PRO A 232 1.99 12.71 2.66
N LYS A 233 1.75 13.77 3.46
CA LYS A 233 1.11 13.69 4.78
C LYS A 233 -0.36 13.22 4.73
N ASN A 234 -1.02 13.36 3.59
CA ASN A 234 -2.42 12.97 3.35
C ASN A 234 -2.55 11.61 2.66
N THR A 235 -1.45 10.84 2.58
CA THR A 235 -1.51 9.44 2.18
C THR A 235 -1.98 8.55 3.35
N GLY A 236 -2.63 7.44 3.06
CA GLY A 236 -3.27 6.65 4.12
C GLY A 236 -3.95 5.37 3.62
N GLU A 237 -4.79 4.81 4.51
CA GLU A 237 -5.68 3.67 4.23
C GLU A 237 -4.97 2.48 3.58
N TYR A 238 -3.77 2.21 4.09
CA TYR A 238 -2.85 1.23 3.56
C TYR A 238 -3.36 -0.20 3.74
N HIS A 239 -2.96 -1.09 2.84
CA HIS A 239 -3.07 -2.54 3.03
C HIS A 239 -1.71 -3.16 2.73
N LEU A 240 -1.07 -3.70 3.77
CA LEU A 240 0.14 -4.49 3.65
C LEU A 240 -0.21 -5.97 3.50
N THR A 241 0.34 -6.63 2.49
CA THR A 241 0.22 -8.08 2.30
C THR A 241 1.55 -8.68 1.87
N LYS A 242 1.72 -9.99 2.04
CA LYS A 242 2.83 -10.75 1.47
C LYS A 242 2.32 -11.66 0.36
N SER A 243 3.04 -11.69 -0.76
CA SER A 243 2.83 -12.62 -1.87
C SER A 243 4.19 -13.13 -2.35
N GLY A 244 4.37 -14.45 -2.32
CA GLY A 244 5.70 -15.04 -2.46
C GLY A 244 6.66 -14.56 -1.37
N ASP A 245 7.83 -14.09 -1.79
CA ASP A 245 8.91 -13.58 -0.95
C ASP A 245 8.82 -12.07 -0.68
N LYS A 246 7.83 -11.36 -1.24
CA LYS A 246 7.74 -9.90 -1.19
C LYS A 246 6.50 -9.40 -0.46
N PHE A 247 6.66 -8.22 0.12
CA PHE A 247 5.60 -7.41 0.70
C PHE A 247 5.11 -6.36 -0.29
N PHE A 248 3.79 -6.20 -0.36
CA PHE A 248 3.11 -5.26 -1.23
C PHE A 248 2.25 -4.33 -0.39
N LEU A 249 2.39 -3.03 -0.61
CA LEU A 249 1.65 -1.98 0.09
C LEU A 249 0.77 -1.23 -0.91
N THR A 250 -0.53 -1.14 -0.64
CA THR A 250 -1.39 -0.17 -1.32
C THR A 250 -1.31 1.18 -0.63
N LEU A 251 -1.32 2.27 -1.40
CA LEU A 251 -1.30 3.63 -0.86
C LEU A 251 -2.43 4.43 -1.49
N ARG A 252 -3.39 4.87 -0.66
CA ARG A 252 -4.28 5.96 -1.08
C ARG A 252 -3.44 7.22 -1.12
N CYS A 253 -3.44 7.87 -2.29
CA CYS A 253 -2.83 9.19 -2.46
C CYS A 253 -3.87 10.18 -2.99
N PRO A 254 -3.82 11.46 -2.58
CA PRO A 254 -4.80 12.46 -3.02
C PRO A 254 -4.82 12.70 -4.53
N ASP A 255 -3.67 12.54 -5.19
CA ASP A 255 -3.46 12.81 -6.62
C ASP A 255 -3.64 11.57 -7.51
N GLN A 256 -2.95 10.47 -7.20
CA GLN A 256 -3.00 9.21 -7.95
C GLN A 256 -2.65 8.06 -7.03
N ASN A 257 -3.49 7.03 -6.95
CA ASN A 257 -3.20 5.88 -6.10
C ASN A 257 -1.90 5.16 -6.52
N ARG A 258 -1.17 4.65 -5.52
CA ARG A 258 0.17 4.07 -5.68
C ARG A 258 0.29 2.72 -5.01
N ILE A 259 1.33 2.01 -5.41
CA ILE A 259 1.77 0.76 -4.79
C ILE A 259 3.27 0.82 -4.51
N ALA A 260 3.71 0.10 -3.49
CA ALA A 260 5.13 -0.06 -3.17
C ALA A 260 5.43 -1.52 -2.83
N VAL A 261 6.68 -1.93 -3.06
CA VAL A 261 7.15 -3.29 -2.80
C VAL A 261 8.37 -3.27 -1.88
N SER A 262 8.48 -4.28 -1.02
CA SER A 262 9.59 -4.48 -0.10
C SER A 262 9.92 -5.97 0.03
N GLN A 263 11.17 -6.31 0.35
CA GLN A 263 11.55 -7.69 0.68
C GLN A 263 11.25 -8.04 2.14
N ASP A 264 11.27 -7.06 3.04
CA ASP A 264 11.17 -7.26 4.50
C ASP A 264 9.93 -6.60 5.12
N GLY A 265 9.14 -5.87 4.32
CA GLY A 265 7.95 -5.16 4.77
C GLY A 265 8.25 -3.88 5.57
N GLN A 266 9.50 -3.43 5.58
CA GLN A 266 9.97 -2.22 6.27
C GLN A 266 10.66 -1.26 5.29
N ASN A 267 11.60 -1.78 4.49
CA ASN A 267 12.40 -1.02 3.53
C ASN A 267 11.74 -1.15 2.15
N PHE A 268 10.86 -0.20 1.83
CA PHE A 268 10.16 -0.18 0.55
C PHE A 268 10.95 0.55 -0.52
N GLN A 269 10.85 0.04 -1.75
CA GLN A 269 11.21 0.79 -2.94
C GLN A 269 10.28 2.03 -3.09
N PRO A 270 10.70 3.06 -3.85
CA PRO A 270 9.84 4.21 -4.12
C PRO A 270 8.46 3.78 -4.65
N ALA A 271 7.41 4.38 -4.10
CA ALA A 271 6.05 4.09 -4.51
C ALA A 271 5.82 4.53 -5.97
N ILE A 272 5.15 3.68 -6.76
CA ILE A 272 4.86 3.95 -8.17
C ILE A 272 3.35 4.15 -8.41
N PRO A 273 2.96 5.00 -9.37
CA PRO A 273 1.57 5.14 -9.78
C PRO A 273 0.96 3.81 -10.22
N LEU A 274 -0.30 3.59 -9.87
CA LEU A 274 -1.05 2.44 -10.34
C LEU A 274 -1.35 2.57 -11.85
N THR A 275 -0.87 1.62 -12.64
CA THR A 275 -1.08 1.56 -14.10
C THR A 275 -1.61 0.21 -14.54
N TRP A 276 -2.23 0.20 -15.71
CA TRP A 276 -2.55 -1.00 -16.45
C TRP A 276 -1.30 -1.63 -17.09
N ASP A 277 -1.42 -2.89 -17.50
CA ASP A 277 -0.42 -3.63 -18.27
C ASP A 277 0.00 -2.92 -19.57
N ASP A 278 -0.95 -2.24 -20.23
CA ASP A 278 -0.71 -1.35 -21.38
C ASP A 278 0.06 -0.05 -21.06
N GLY A 279 0.35 0.20 -19.78
CA GLY A 279 1.08 1.37 -19.29
C GLY A 279 0.22 2.61 -19.04
N THR A 280 -1.07 2.59 -19.37
CA THR A 280 -1.98 3.70 -19.08
C THR A 280 -2.33 3.79 -17.60
N ILE A 281 -2.62 5.00 -17.11
CA ILE A 281 -2.94 5.24 -15.70
C ILE A 281 -4.32 4.66 -15.39
N VAL A 282 -4.44 3.97 -14.25
CA VAL A 282 -5.75 3.59 -13.70
C VAL A 282 -6.39 4.84 -13.10
N PRO A 283 -7.60 5.28 -13.51
CA PRO A 283 -8.21 6.51 -13.03
C PRO A 283 -8.82 6.34 -11.63
N SER A 284 -7.98 5.94 -10.68
CA SER A 284 -8.26 5.66 -9.27
C SER A 284 -7.47 6.65 -8.41
N VAL A 285 -8.16 7.59 -7.77
CA VAL A 285 -7.54 8.68 -7.01
C VAL A 285 -8.24 8.88 -5.69
N ALA A 286 -7.50 9.23 -4.64
CA ALA A 286 -8.03 9.61 -3.33
C ALA A 286 -9.05 8.61 -2.70
N THR A 287 -8.89 7.33 -3.01
CA THR A 287 -9.69 6.21 -2.48
C THR A 287 -8.77 5.09 -2.02
N GLN A 288 -9.16 4.38 -0.97
CA GLN A 288 -8.43 3.19 -0.53
C GLN A 288 -8.50 2.06 -1.54
N MET A 289 -7.48 1.21 -1.49
CA MET A 289 -7.38 -0.02 -2.28
C MET A 289 -6.98 -1.16 -1.35
N ARG A 290 -7.44 -2.37 -1.65
CA ARG A 290 -7.22 -3.53 -0.78
C ARG A 290 -6.77 -4.74 -1.59
N TRP A 291 -5.78 -5.45 -1.08
CA TRP A 291 -5.36 -6.73 -1.63
C TRP A 291 -6.37 -7.84 -1.35
N VAL A 292 -6.55 -8.72 -2.32
CA VAL A 292 -7.16 -10.03 -2.19
C VAL A 292 -6.11 -11.06 -2.60
N ARG A 293 -5.91 -12.09 -1.78
CA ARG A 293 -5.09 -13.24 -2.13
C ARG A 293 -6.02 -14.38 -2.50
N GLN A 294 -5.86 -14.95 -3.68
CA GLN A 294 -6.74 -15.99 -4.19
C GLN A 294 -5.95 -16.89 -5.13
N GLN A 295 -5.96 -18.20 -4.87
CA GLN A 295 -5.37 -19.24 -5.71
C GLN A 295 -3.89 -18.97 -6.05
N GLY A 296 -3.09 -18.60 -5.05
CA GLY A 296 -1.67 -18.27 -5.20
C GLY A 296 -1.39 -16.94 -5.91
N ARG A 297 -2.42 -16.19 -6.30
CA ARG A 297 -2.30 -14.91 -7.02
C ARG A 297 -2.70 -13.74 -6.14
N LEU A 298 -2.27 -12.55 -6.57
CA LEU A 298 -2.56 -11.28 -5.91
C LEU A 298 -3.51 -10.46 -6.78
N TYR A 299 -4.63 -10.05 -6.20
CA TYR A 299 -5.64 -9.19 -6.82
C TYR A 299 -5.76 -7.89 -6.05
N LEU A 300 -6.08 -6.80 -6.74
CA LEU A 300 -6.35 -5.51 -6.13
C LEU A 300 -7.84 -5.20 -6.27
N VAL A 301 -8.49 -4.88 -5.16
CA VAL A 301 -9.84 -4.30 -5.11
C VAL A 301 -9.72 -2.79 -4.96
N TYR A 302 -10.39 -2.04 -5.82
CA TYR A 302 -10.26 -0.58 -5.92
C TYR A 302 -11.49 0.04 -6.59
N THR A 303 -11.51 1.36 -6.67
CA THR A 303 -12.52 2.13 -7.40
C THR A 303 -11.84 2.92 -8.49
N ARG A 304 -12.50 3.12 -9.64
CA ARG A 304 -11.98 3.97 -10.71
C ARG A 304 -13.11 4.73 -11.39
N ALA A 305 -12.80 5.89 -11.95
CA ALA A 305 -13.77 6.65 -12.73
C ALA A 305 -14.10 5.93 -14.04
N ASP A 306 -15.39 5.83 -14.31
CA ASP A 306 -15.97 5.45 -15.60
C ASP A 306 -17.43 5.94 -15.72
N ASP A 307 -18.08 5.58 -16.82
CA ASP A 307 -19.47 5.95 -17.10
C ASP A 307 -20.45 5.43 -16.03
N SER A 308 -20.23 4.23 -15.49
CA SER A 308 -21.08 3.64 -14.46
C SER A 308 -21.02 4.40 -13.14
N SER A 309 -19.88 5.03 -12.83
CA SER A 309 -19.62 5.77 -11.60
C SER A 309 -20.17 7.20 -11.58
N LYS A 310 -20.74 7.69 -12.70
CA LYS A 310 -21.30 9.04 -12.80
C LYS A 310 -22.36 9.28 -11.72
N GLY A 311 -22.25 10.43 -11.05
CA GLY A 311 -23.12 10.83 -9.93
C GLY A 311 -22.74 10.22 -8.56
N ILE A 312 -21.77 9.32 -8.50
CA ILE A 312 -21.29 8.72 -7.25
C ILE A 312 -20.10 9.53 -6.72
N PHE A 313 -20.11 9.84 -5.43
CA PHE A 313 -19.06 10.63 -4.79
C PHE A 313 -17.66 10.06 -5.07
N ARG A 314 -16.82 10.84 -5.77
CA ARG A 314 -15.45 10.48 -6.18
C ARG A 314 -15.33 9.14 -6.91
N SER A 315 -16.36 8.73 -7.66
CA SER A 315 -16.38 7.44 -8.37
C SER A 315 -16.11 6.25 -7.45
N ARG A 316 -16.62 6.27 -6.21
CA ARG A 316 -16.37 5.25 -5.17
C ARG A 316 -17.27 4.01 -5.25
N ALA A 317 -17.91 3.77 -6.39
CA ALA A 317 -18.59 2.53 -6.73
C ALA A 317 -18.70 2.42 -8.27
N PRO A 318 -18.74 1.20 -8.85
CA PRO A 318 -18.65 -0.10 -8.17
C PRO A 318 -17.25 -0.34 -7.59
N LEU A 319 -17.10 -1.41 -6.80
CA LEU A 319 -15.78 -1.91 -6.44
C LEU A 319 -15.30 -2.86 -7.54
N TRP A 320 -14.21 -2.50 -8.20
CA TRP A 320 -13.54 -3.29 -9.21
C TRP A 320 -12.50 -4.19 -8.56
N MET A 321 -12.18 -5.31 -9.21
CA MET A 321 -11.07 -6.19 -8.86
C MET A 321 -10.33 -6.65 -10.10
N ALA A 322 -9.00 -6.57 -10.09
CA ALA A 322 -8.15 -7.06 -11.17
C ALA A 322 -6.89 -7.73 -10.62
N GLU A 323 -6.33 -8.67 -11.38
CA GLU A 323 -5.07 -9.34 -11.03
C GLU A 323 -3.90 -8.35 -11.13
N MET A 324 -3.01 -8.40 -10.15
CA MET A 324 -1.74 -7.67 -10.14
C MET A 324 -0.63 -8.58 -10.68
N ASP A 325 0.11 -8.11 -11.67
CA ASP A 325 1.40 -8.70 -12.00
C ASP A 325 2.43 -8.30 -10.93
N THR A 326 2.86 -9.26 -10.11
CA THR A 326 3.77 -9.04 -8.99
C THR A 326 5.23 -8.79 -9.41
N THR A 327 5.55 -8.98 -10.70
CA THR A 327 6.88 -8.67 -11.26
C THR A 327 6.91 -7.26 -11.83
N THR A 328 5.91 -6.90 -12.64
CA THR A 328 5.87 -5.59 -13.30
C THR A 328 5.14 -4.51 -12.49
N LEU A 329 4.41 -4.90 -11.44
CA LEU A 329 3.57 -4.05 -10.61
C LEU A 329 2.49 -3.31 -11.41
N LYS A 330 1.88 -4.00 -12.38
CA LYS A 330 0.80 -3.48 -13.23
C LYS A 330 -0.46 -4.32 -13.08
N LEU A 331 -1.62 -3.67 -13.15
CA LEU A 331 -2.90 -4.39 -13.20
C LEU A 331 -3.15 -4.99 -14.58
N LYS A 332 -3.57 -6.25 -14.61
CA LYS A 332 -3.92 -6.96 -15.84
C LYS A 332 -5.33 -6.56 -16.27
N LYS A 333 -5.46 -5.67 -17.23
CA LYS A 333 -6.73 -5.02 -17.60
C LYS A 333 -7.81 -6.02 -18.01
N LYS A 334 -7.42 -7.08 -18.74
CA LYS A 334 -8.33 -8.15 -19.19
C LYS A 334 -8.93 -9.00 -18.05
N THR A 335 -8.39 -8.90 -16.84
CA THR A 335 -8.87 -9.67 -15.67
C THR A 335 -9.83 -8.88 -14.80
N GLU A 336 -10.09 -7.62 -15.16
CA GLU A 336 -10.94 -6.74 -14.35
C GLU A 336 -12.38 -7.23 -14.32
N VAL A 337 -12.93 -7.32 -13.12
CA VAL A 337 -14.33 -7.66 -12.84
C VAL A 337 -14.91 -6.75 -11.76
N ILE A 338 -16.24 -6.73 -11.65
CA ILE A 338 -16.93 -6.05 -10.55
C ILE A 338 -16.94 -6.97 -9.34
N ALA A 339 -16.20 -6.62 -8.29
CA ALA A 339 -16.24 -7.32 -7.01
C ALA A 339 -17.50 -6.99 -6.21
N VAL A 340 -17.92 -5.72 -6.18
CA VAL A 340 -19.18 -5.30 -5.56
C VAL A 340 -19.93 -4.37 -6.50
N PRO A 341 -21.17 -4.69 -6.90
CA PRO A 341 -21.97 -3.84 -7.75
C PRO A 341 -22.35 -2.53 -7.05
N ILE A 342 -22.76 -1.54 -7.85
CA ILE A 342 -23.31 -0.28 -7.33
C ILE A 342 -24.57 -0.59 -6.51
N SER A 343 -24.69 0.03 -5.33
CA SER A 343 -25.87 -0.15 -4.48
C SER A 343 -27.14 0.44 -5.11
N PRO A 344 -28.35 0.03 -4.69
CA PRO A 344 -29.59 0.62 -5.19
C PRO A 344 -29.67 2.14 -5.01
N ALA A 345 -29.10 2.67 -3.92
CA ALA A 345 -29.04 4.12 -3.67
C ALA A 345 -27.91 4.85 -4.44
N ARG A 346 -27.10 4.11 -5.21
CA ARG A 346 -25.90 4.59 -5.90
C ARG A 346 -24.97 5.38 -4.98
N ASP A 347 -24.79 4.89 -3.75
CA ASP A 347 -24.01 5.56 -2.72
C ASP A 347 -22.52 5.19 -2.80
N ASP A 348 -21.68 5.91 -2.04
CA ASP A 348 -20.26 5.62 -1.85
C ASP A 348 -20.06 4.26 -1.14
N LEU A 349 -19.33 3.34 -1.79
CA LEU A 349 -18.92 2.03 -1.27
C LEU A 349 -17.41 1.95 -1.03
N GLY A 350 -16.69 3.07 -1.17
CA GLY A 350 -15.24 3.09 -1.23
C GLY A 350 -14.56 2.92 0.13
N ASN A 351 -15.30 2.76 1.24
CA ASN A 351 -14.74 2.45 2.56
C ASN A 351 -14.90 0.96 2.89
N PHE A 352 -14.35 0.11 2.03
CA PHE A 352 -14.41 -1.36 2.05
C PHE A 352 -13.21 -2.06 2.74
N GLY A 353 -13.43 -3.30 3.17
CA GLY A 353 -12.44 -4.20 3.72
C GLY A 353 -12.23 -5.43 2.84
N THR A 354 -11.20 -6.19 3.17
CA THR A 354 -10.93 -7.51 2.59
C THR A 354 -10.48 -8.43 3.71
N ALA A 355 -10.88 -9.70 3.64
CA ALA A 355 -10.44 -10.73 4.57
C ALA A 355 -9.95 -11.95 3.79
N PHE A 356 -8.76 -12.43 4.12
CA PHE A 356 -8.24 -13.70 3.61
C PHE A 356 -8.59 -14.80 4.60
N VAL A 357 -9.19 -15.89 4.13
CA VAL A 357 -9.44 -17.09 4.95
C VAL A 357 -8.38 -18.14 4.64
N ASN A 358 -8.32 -18.54 3.38
CA ASN A 358 -7.40 -19.51 2.83
C ASN A 358 -7.27 -19.26 1.31
N ASP A 359 -6.47 -20.07 0.63
CA ASP A 359 -6.17 -19.84 -0.80
C ASP A 359 -7.39 -20.00 -1.72
N GLY A 360 -8.42 -20.73 -1.28
CA GLY A 360 -9.68 -20.91 -2.00
C GLY A 360 -10.75 -19.88 -1.63
N LEU A 361 -10.58 -19.10 -0.57
CA LEU A 361 -11.63 -18.27 -0.01
C LEU A 361 -11.11 -16.94 0.53
N SER A 362 -11.63 -15.86 -0.05
CA SER A 362 -11.47 -14.49 0.42
C SER A 362 -12.81 -13.78 0.45
N TYR A 363 -12.85 -12.62 1.12
CA TYR A 363 -14.03 -11.77 1.17
C TYR A 363 -13.71 -10.32 0.90
N VAL A 364 -14.68 -9.59 0.37
CA VAL A 364 -14.74 -8.13 0.34
C VAL A 364 -15.94 -7.68 1.16
N THR A 365 -15.78 -6.65 1.99
CA THR A 365 -16.88 -6.09 2.79
C THR A 365 -17.04 -4.62 2.48
N THR A 366 -18.26 -4.13 2.30
CA THR A 366 -18.51 -2.69 2.13
C THR A 366 -19.88 -2.28 2.62
N SER A 367 -20.13 -0.98 2.70
CA SER A 367 -21.43 -0.44 3.06
C SER A 367 -21.70 0.88 2.38
N GLU A 368 -22.97 1.21 2.17
CA GLU A 368 -23.38 2.57 1.82
C GLU A 368 -22.92 3.58 2.90
N PHE A 369 -22.38 4.72 2.47
CA PHE A 369 -21.79 5.72 3.38
C PHE A 369 -22.78 6.79 3.89
N GLY A 370 -24.02 6.78 3.43
CA GLY A 370 -25.05 7.76 3.79
C GLY A 370 -24.89 9.12 3.09
N ARG A 371 -24.38 9.18 1.85
CA ARG A 371 -24.20 10.46 1.12
C ARG A 371 -25.30 10.76 0.10
N THR A 372 -26.06 9.75 -0.30
CA THR A 372 -27.13 9.88 -1.30
C THR A 372 -28.51 9.69 -0.69
N LYS A 373 -29.53 10.29 -1.31
CA LYS A 373 -30.93 10.06 -0.95
C LYS A 373 -31.28 8.59 -1.20
N GLY A 374 -31.88 7.93 -0.20
CA GLY A 374 -32.23 6.51 -0.27
C GLY A 374 -31.12 5.56 0.20
N SER A 375 -29.95 6.10 0.57
CA SER A 375 -28.94 5.35 1.32
C SER A 375 -29.52 4.88 2.64
N ASN A 376 -29.32 3.60 2.95
CA ASN A 376 -29.91 2.95 4.10
C ASN A 376 -28.85 2.15 4.88
N SER A 377 -27.60 2.61 4.91
CA SER A 377 -26.48 1.90 5.57
C SER A 377 -26.43 0.41 5.19
N ARG A 378 -26.72 0.08 3.92
CA ARG A 378 -26.70 -1.31 3.44
C ARG A 378 -25.30 -1.85 3.54
N VAL A 379 -25.14 -3.00 4.17
CA VAL A 379 -23.86 -3.68 4.40
C VAL A 379 -23.80 -4.91 3.50
N TYR A 380 -22.75 -4.98 2.69
CA TYR A 380 -22.52 -6.05 1.74
C TYR A 380 -21.29 -6.86 2.11
N ILE A 381 -21.37 -8.15 1.85
CA ILE A 381 -20.24 -9.06 1.79
C ILE A 381 -20.18 -9.70 0.41
N THR A 382 -19.01 -9.75 -0.19
CA THR A 382 -18.76 -10.55 -1.39
C THR A 382 -17.83 -11.69 -1.03
N ARG A 383 -18.29 -12.91 -1.24
CA ARG A 383 -17.48 -14.13 -1.15
C ARG A 383 -16.74 -14.32 -2.48
N ILE A 384 -15.43 -14.51 -2.40
CA ILE A 384 -14.55 -14.84 -3.53
C ILE A 384 -14.12 -16.29 -3.31
N GLU A 385 -14.67 -17.21 -4.10
CA GLU A 385 -14.50 -18.65 -3.88
C GLU A 385 -13.93 -19.33 -5.11
N ALA A 386 -12.90 -20.15 -4.94
CA ALA A 386 -12.31 -20.93 -6.02
C ALA A 386 -13.34 -21.91 -6.61
N THR A 387 -13.47 -21.94 -7.94
CA THR A 387 -14.45 -22.78 -8.65
C THR A 387 -13.95 -24.19 -8.97
N GLY A 388 -12.81 -24.60 -8.40
CA GLY A 388 -12.18 -25.91 -8.67
C GLY A 388 -11.56 -26.03 -10.07
N GLN A 389 -11.69 -25.02 -10.95
CA GLN A 389 -10.91 -24.93 -12.17
C GLN A 389 -9.51 -24.43 -11.82
N SER A 390 -8.49 -25.24 -12.08
CA SER A 390 -7.11 -24.78 -12.03
C SER A 390 -6.93 -23.67 -13.08
N LEU A 391 -6.52 -22.48 -12.66
CA LEU A 391 -6.01 -21.50 -13.62
C LEU A 391 -4.84 -22.15 -14.37
N PRO A 392 -4.73 -22.00 -15.68
CA PRO A 392 -3.50 -22.37 -16.37
C PRO A 392 -2.35 -21.69 -15.63
N SER A 393 -1.36 -22.49 -15.25
CA SER A 393 -0.13 -21.99 -14.67
C SER A 393 0.38 -20.89 -15.60
N SER A 394 0.71 -19.72 -15.03
CA SER A 394 1.54 -18.76 -15.73
C SER A 394 2.95 -19.31 -15.80
N THR A 395 3.12 -20.39 -16.56
CA THR A 395 4.42 -20.85 -17.04
C THR A 395 4.88 -19.76 -18.01
N PRO A 396 6.11 -19.24 -17.88
CA PRO A 396 6.66 -18.31 -18.86
C PRO A 396 6.56 -18.97 -20.23
N ASP A 397 5.97 -18.26 -21.19
CA ASP A 397 5.79 -18.73 -22.56
C ASP A 397 7.16 -19.10 -23.15
N LYS A 398 7.44 -20.40 -23.27
CA LYS A 398 8.68 -20.94 -23.84
C LYS A 398 8.58 -21.02 -25.36
N THR A 399 8.16 -19.96 -26.04
CA THR A 399 8.26 -19.90 -27.52
C THR A 399 8.28 -18.46 -28.00
N THR A 400 9.39 -17.79 -27.74
CA THR A 400 10.07 -16.89 -28.69
C THR A 400 11.44 -16.64 -28.09
N ALA A 401 12.38 -17.54 -28.41
CA ALA A 401 13.80 -17.27 -28.25
C ALA A 401 14.17 -16.17 -29.26
N VAL A 402 13.85 -14.93 -28.93
CA VAL A 402 14.66 -13.81 -29.39
C VAL A 402 15.91 -13.89 -28.55
N ASP A 403 17.04 -14.01 -29.22
CA ASP A 403 18.38 -14.09 -28.68
C ASP A 403 18.63 -12.88 -27.76
N MET A 404 18.24 -13.03 -26.49
CA MET A 404 18.57 -12.08 -25.44
C MET A 404 19.96 -12.47 -24.97
N THR A 405 20.92 -11.72 -25.49
CA THR A 405 22.21 -11.53 -24.84
C THR A 405 22.01 -11.40 -23.33
N PRO A 406 22.83 -12.08 -22.50
CA PRO A 406 22.62 -12.13 -21.07
C PRO A 406 22.53 -10.72 -20.47
N ALA A 407 21.59 -10.51 -19.55
CA ALA A 407 21.68 -9.40 -18.62
C ALA A 407 23.07 -9.42 -17.95
N PRO A 408 23.71 -8.25 -17.72
CA PRO A 408 25.11 -8.23 -17.31
C PRO A 408 25.27 -9.01 -16.01
N SER A 409 26.25 -9.90 -16.00
CA SER A 409 26.83 -10.48 -14.79
C SER A 409 27.07 -9.39 -13.76
N ALA A 410 26.97 -9.75 -12.46
CA ALA A 410 27.39 -8.90 -11.34
C ALA A 410 28.54 -7.98 -11.75
N GLU A 411 28.33 -6.65 -11.65
CA GLU A 411 29.37 -5.69 -12.04
C GLU A 411 30.70 -6.12 -11.40
N PRO A 412 31.82 -6.14 -12.16
CA PRO A 412 33.11 -6.45 -11.58
C PRO A 412 33.35 -5.48 -10.42
N VAL A 413 33.65 -6.01 -9.25
CA VAL A 413 34.20 -5.21 -8.17
C VAL A 413 35.60 -4.84 -8.62
N TYR A 414 35.76 -3.65 -9.17
CA TYR A 414 37.08 -3.06 -9.37
C TYR A 414 37.53 -2.49 -8.03
N PRO A 415 38.50 -3.10 -7.33
CA PRO A 415 39.05 -2.51 -6.12
C PRO A 415 39.80 -1.24 -6.51
N LEU A 416 39.40 -0.12 -5.94
CA LEU A 416 40.14 1.13 -6.03
C LEU A 416 40.99 1.24 -4.76
N ASP A 417 42.30 1.09 -4.91
CA ASP A 417 43.25 1.17 -3.80
C ASP A 417 43.56 2.64 -3.49
N LEU A 418 43.24 3.07 -2.28
CA LEU A 418 43.56 4.41 -1.79
C LEU A 418 44.97 4.51 -1.19
N HIS A 419 45.77 3.44 -1.26
CA HIS A 419 47.12 3.37 -0.71
C HIS A 419 47.19 3.74 0.77
N GLY A 420 46.17 3.33 1.54
CA GLY A 420 46.03 3.63 2.96
C GLY A 420 45.59 5.06 3.28
N GLN A 421 45.32 5.89 2.27
CA GLN A 421 44.78 7.24 2.46
C GLN A 421 43.27 7.19 2.70
N THR A 422 42.77 8.16 3.44
CA THR A 422 41.34 8.41 3.51
C THR A 422 40.85 8.94 2.15
N PRO A 423 39.55 8.80 1.82
CA PRO A 423 39.02 9.39 0.60
C PRO A 423 39.26 10.89 0.51
N GLU A 424 39.26 11.60 1.63
CA GLU A 424 39.52 13.03 1.69
C GLU A 424 40.99 13.43 1.42
N ASP A 425 41.95 12.58 1.77
CA ASP A 425 43.39 12.85 1.56
C ASP A 425 43.90 12.34 0.20
N PHE A 426 43.08 11.59 -0.53
CA PHE A 426 43.48 10.98 -1.79
C PHE A 426 43.49 11.99 -2.95
N ASP A 427 44.57 12.02 -3.74
CA ASP A 427 44.69 12.95 -4.87
C ASP A 427 43.89 12.46 -6.09
N TRP A 428 42.58 12.63 -6.01
CA TRP A 428 41.64 12.25 -7.08
C TRP A 428 41.93 12.97 -8.39
N LYS A 429 42.40 14.22 -8.30
CA LYS A 429 42.74 15.01 -9.48
C LYS A 429 43.90 14.36 -10.22
N ALA A 430 44.99 14.02 -9.53
CA ALA A 430 46.11 13.32 -10.15
C ALA A 430 45.76 11.90 -10.60
N HIS A 431 44.92 11.19 -9.82
CA HIS A 431 44.46 9.83 -10.16
C HIS A 431 43.70 9.81 -11.50
N PHE A 432 42.83 10.80 -11.73
CA PHE A 432 42.06 10.89 -12.98
C PHE A 432 42.72 11.74 -14.06
N ALA A 433 43.80 12.48 -13.77
CA ALA A 433 44.51 13.32 -14.75
C ALA A 433 45.24 12.53 -15.85
N LYS A 434 45.51 11.23 -15.63
CA LYS A 434 46.23 10.37 -16.60
C LYS A 434 45.30 9.67 -17.60
N GLY A 435 43.99 9.90 -17.51
CA GLY A 435 43.00 9.23 -18.35
C GLY A 435 42.42 10.11 -19.44
N ASP A 436 42.10 9.53 -20.60
CA ASP A 436 41.40 10.22 -21.68
C ASP A 436 39.89 10.44 -21.40
N GLY A 437 39.37 9.87 -20.31
CA GLY A 437 37.98 10.01 -19.88
C GLY A 437 36.98 9.31 -20.81
N THR A 438 37.44 8.41 -21.70
CA THR A 438 36.60 7.77 -22.73
C THR A 438 36.50 6.25 -22.62
N SER A 439 37.43 5.61 -21.91
CA SER A 439 37.37 4.15 -21.68
C SER A 439 36.30 3.78 -20.65
N SER A 440 35.62 2.63 -20.86
CA SER A 440 34.63 2.08 -19.92
C SER A 440 35.19 1.89 -18.52
N ASP A 441 36.48 1.58 -18.44
CA ASP A 441 37.16 1.24 -17.19
C ASP A 441 37.39 2.47 -16.32
N GLN A 442 37.72 3.62 -16.93
CA GLN A 442 37.81 4.89 -16.19
C GLN A 442 36.45 5.38 -15.70
N LEU A 443 35.39 5.17 -16.50
CA LEU A 443 34.03 5.49 -16.09
C LEU A 443 33.59 4.61 -14.90
N GLN A 444 33.97 3.34 -14.90
CA GLN A 444 33.72 2.43 -13.78
C GLN A 444 34.55 2.79 -12.54
N GLN A 445 35.83 3.13 -12.67
CA GLN A 445 36.67 3.62 -11.56
C GLN A 445 36.08 4.89 -10.92
N MET A 446 35.54 5.80 -11.74
CA MET A 446 34.88 7.03 -11.28
C MET A 446 33.54 6.75 -10.55
N LEU A 447 32.81 5.70 -10.95
CA LEU A 447 31.62 5.24 -10.22
C LEU A 447 31.98 4.61 -8.88
N VAL A 448 33.10 3.89 -8.80
CA VAL A 448 33.62 3.31 -7.56
C VAL A 448 34.10 4.41 -6.61
N ALA A 449 34.88 5.39 -7.09
CA ALA A 449 35.32 6.55 -6.31
C ALA A 449 34.14 7.31 -5.67
N SER A 450 33.07 7.54 -6.43
CA SER A 450 31.85 8.20 -5.93
C SER A 450 31.13 7.38 -4.85
N ARG A 451 31.12 6.05 -4.97
CA ARG A 451 30.56 5.16 -3.94
C ARG A 451 31.37 5.24 -2.63
N ILE A 452 32.70 5.26 -2.75
CA ILE A 452 33.63 5.39 -1.60
C ILE A 452 33.38 6.72 -0.87
N PHE A 453 33.37 7.83 -1.59
CA PHE A 453 33.09 9.15 -1.00
C PHE A 453 31.70 9.26 -0.39
N ARG A 454 30.68 8.70 -1.04
CA ARG A 454 29.32 8.72 -0.51
C ARG A 454 29.26 8.04 0.86
N LYS A 455 29.86 6.85 0.97
CA LYS A 455 29.92 6.12 2.22
C LYS A 455 30.62 6.94 3.31
N ARG A 456 31.75 7.57 2.98
CA ARG A 456 32.50 8.41 3.90
C ARG A 456 31.71 9.65 4.36
N MET A 457 31.01 10.32 3.46
CA MET A 457 30.15 11.46 3.81
C MET A 457 28.94 11.06 4.65
N ASP A 458 28.36 9.88 4.41
CA ASP A 458 27.27 9.36 5.24
C ASP A 458 27.78 9.02 6.66
N GLU A 459 29.01 8.51 6.79
CA GLU A 459 29.69 8.31 8.09
C GLU A 459 29.93 9.63 8.83
N LEU A 460 30.52 10.63 8.17
CA LEU A 460 30.76 11.97 8.75
C LEU A 460 29.44 12.67 9.13
N SER A 461 28.39 12.53 8.32
CA SER A 461 27.05 13.04 8.64
C SER A 461 26.47 12.36 9.88
N GLY A 462 26.71 11.06 10.06
CA GLY A 462 26.34 10.32 11.26
C GLY A 462 27.09 10.81 12.50
N GLN A 463 28.38 11.11 12.37
CA GLN A 463 29.19 11.69 13.46
C GLN A 463 28.73 13.11 13.81
N TYR A 464 28.49 13.95 12.80
CA TYR A 464 27.96 15.31 12.98
C TYR A 464 26.63 15.31 13.75
N ARG A 465 25.68 14.45 13.35
CA ARG A 465 24.39 14.33 14.06
C ARG A 465 24.54 13.89 15.51
N LYS A 466 25.56 13.11 15.86
CA LYS A 466 25.85 12.72 17.24
C LYS A 466 26.48 13.85 18.05
N LEU A 467 27.32 14.68 17.44
CA LEU A 467 27.96 15.81 18.12
C LEU A 467 26.99 16.98 18.34
N MET A 468 25.95 17.11 17.49
CA MET A 468 24.92 18.15 17.58
C MET A 468 23.81 17.87 18.60
N THR A 469 23.92 16.82 19.42
CA THR A 469 22.98 16.60 20.55
C THR A 469 23.28 17.49 21.76
N ASP A 470 24.48 18.09 21.83
CA ASP A 470 24.90 18.97 22.91
C ASP A 470 25.07 20.42 22.42
N ARG A 471 24.36 21.36 23.04
CA ARG A 471 24.43 22.80 22.70
C ARG A 471 25.84 23.34 22.95
N GLY A 472 26.36 24.13 22.00
CA GLY A 472 27.65 24.81 22.13
C GLY A 472 28.90 23.97 21.84
N ASN A 473 28.76 22.83 21.17
CA ASN A 473 29.92 21.99 20.81
C ASN A 473 30.64 22.51 19.55
N ASP A 474 31.76 23.23 19.76
CA ASP A 474 32.64 23.72 18.69
C ASP A 474 33.19 22.60 17.78
N GLU A 475 33.25 21.35 18.25
CA GLU A 475 33.70 20.22 17.43
C GLU A 475 32.69 19.85 16.33
N GLY A 476 31.39 20.01 16.58
CA GLY A 476 30.35 19.80 15.57
C GLY A 476 30.48 20.81 14.43
N VAL A 477 30.69 22.08 14.76
CA VAL A 477 30.90 23.15 13.77
C VAL A 477 32.20 22.94 12.99
N LYS A 478 33.28 22.54 13.64
CA LYS A 478 34.54 22.17 12.97
C LYS A 478 34.34 21.00 12.01
N LEU A 479 33.62 19.96 12.43
CA LEU A 479 33.32 18.81 11.57
C LEU A 479 32.44 19.19 10.37
N TYR A 480 31.48 20.10 10.54
CA TYR A 480 30.68 20.62 9.42
C TYR A 480 31.53 21.34 8.37
N ASN A 481 32.46 22.19 8.82
CA ASN A 481 33.37 22.90 7.91
C ASN A 481 34.27 21.93 7.13
N VAL A 482 34.79 20.90 7.81
CA VAL A 482 35.57 19.81 7.19
C VAL A 482 34.74 19.06 6.15
N MET A 483 33.48 18.72 6.46
CA MET A 483 32.56 18.10 5.51
C MET A 483 32.27 18.98 4.29
N GLN A 484 32.15 20.29 4.48
CA GLN A 484 31.94 21.23 3.39
C GLN A 484 33.17 21.32 2.47
N GLU A 485 34.37 21.44 3.04
CA GLU A 485 35.63 21.47 2.29
C GLU A 485 35.83 20.19 1.47
N HIS A 486 35.59 19.01 2.05
CA HIS A 486 35.70 17.74 1.33
C HIS A 486 34.70 17.61 0.17
N TRP A 487 33.47 18.10 0.39
CA TRP A 487 32.46 18.12 -0.66
C TRP A 487 32.85 19.05 -1.81
N GLU A 488 33.39 20.23 -1.50
CA GLU A 488 33.88 21.17 -2.49
C GLU A 488 35.06 20.60 -3.30
N ASN A 489 36.01 19.93 -2.64
CA ASN A 489 37.14 19.27 -3.30
C ASN A 489 36.70 18.17 -4.27
N LEU A 490 35.74 17.34 -3.86
CA LEU A 490 35.16 16.31 -4.74
C LEU A 490 34.43 16.93 -5.94
N ALA A 491 33.59 17.94 -5.70
CA ALA A 491 32.86 18.62 -6.74
C ALA A 491 33.80 19.28 -7.75
N GLN A 492 34.92 19.87 -7.30
CA GLN A 492 35.94 20.46 -8.17
C GLN A 492 36.71 19.40 -8.97
N ALA A 493 37.09 18.28 -8.36
CA ALA A 493 37.76 17.18 -9.07
C ALA A 493 36.87 16.61 -10.19
N GLU A 494 35.58 16.43 -9.91
CA GLU A 494 34.62 15.91 -10.88
C GLU A 494 34.21 16.96 -11.93
N LEU A 495 34.15 18.26 -11.59
CA LEU A 495 33.99 19.35 -12.54
C LEU A 495 35.19 19.47 -13.49
N ALA A 496 36.42 19.29 -12.99
CA ALA A 496 37.62 19.28 -13.84
C ALA A 496 37.59 18.09 -14.81
N PHE A 497 37.15 16.92 -14.37
CA PHE A 497 36.96 15.75 -15.23
C PHE A 497 35.88 15.97 -16.30
N VAL A 498 34.70 16.47 -15.92
CA VAL A 498 33.61 16.76 -16.87
C VAL A 498 34.00 17.89 -17.82
N GLY A 499 34.66 18.95 -17.32
CA GLY A 499 35.10 20.12 -18.07
C GLY A 499 36.17 19.79 -19.11
N ALA A 500 37.18 18.98 -18.76
CA ALA A 500 38.18 18.47 -19.70
C ALA A 500 37.56 17.53 -20.75
N SER A 501 36.44 16.87 -20.41
CA SER A 501 35.71 15.98 -21.32
C SER A 501 34.70 16.70 -22.21
N TRP A 502 34.37 17.96 -21.93
CA TRP A 502 33.27 18.70 -22.55
C TRP A 502 33.66 19.36 -23.88
N SER A 503 34.95 19.58 -24.12
CA SER A 503 35.43 20.17 -25.38
C SER A 503 35.33 19.20 -26.57
N GLU A 504 35.20 17.89 -26.36
CA GLU A 504 35.21 16.89 -27.45
C GLU A 504 34.39 15.60 -27.19
N GLY A 505 33.07 15.59 -26.92
CA GLY A 505 32.40 14.27 -26.99
C GLY A 505 30.91 14.07 -26.77
N SER A 506 30.47 13.00 -27.46
CA SER A 506 29.13 12.41 -27.63
C SER A 506 28.24 12.22 -26.39
N GLY A 507 26.93 12.01 -26.64
CA GLY A 507 25.84 12.03 -25.66
C GLY A 507 25.92 11.12 -24.43
N LYS A 508 26.86 10.16 -24.37
CA LYS A 508 27.13 9.40 -23.13
C LYS A 508 27.82 10.26 -22.06
N LYS A 509 28.70 11.19 -22.47
CA LYS A 509 29.37 12.14 -21.56
C LYS A 509 28.37 13.14 -20.97
N GLU A 510 27.42 13.62 -21.78
CA GLU A 510 26.36 14.52 -21.36
C GLU A 510 25.38 13.85 -20.37
N ALA A 511 24.99 12.59 -20.62
CA ALA A 511 24.13 11.83 -19.73
C ALA A 511 24.79 11.59 -18.36
N LEU A 512 26.09 11.29 -18.34
CA LEU A 512 26.86 11.15 -17.10
C LEU A 512 26.96 12.47 -16.35
N ALA A 513 27.30 13.56 -17.04
CA ALA A 513 27.36 14.90 -16.45
C ALA A 513 26.01 15.32 -15.85
N LYS A 514 24.89 15.07 -16.54
CA LYS A 514 23.52 15.32 -16.05
C LYS A 514 23.18 14.46 -14.83
N HIS A 515 23.59 13.20 -14.81
CA HIS A 515 23.38 12.32 -13.67
C HIS A 515 24.18 12.80 -12.45
N ARG A 516 25.46 13.17 -12.64
CA ARG A 516 26.32 13.71 -11.60
C ARG A 516 25.81 15.05 -11.06
N PHE A 517 25.38 15.96 -11.95
CA PHE A 517 24.79 17.24 -11.56
C PHE A 517 23.55 17.08 -10.66
N LYS A 518 22.70 16.08 -10.93
CA LYS A 518 21.55 15.76 -10.08
C LYS A 518 21.96 15.25 -8.69
N ILE A 519 23.05 14.48 -8.60
CA ILE A 519 23.59 14.02 -7.32
C ILE A 519 24.14 15.22 -6.53
N TYR A 520 24.86 16.14 -7.16
CA TYR A 520 25.37 17.33 -6.47
C TYR A 520 24.24 18.23 -5.96
N LEU A 521 23.20 18.45 -6.77
CA LEU A 521 22.05 19.25 -6.35
C LEU A 521 21.31 18.63 -5.17
N ARG A 522 21.16 17.29 -5.16
CA ARG A 522 20.57 16.57 -4.03
C ARG A 522 21.40 16.74 -2.76
N ARG A 523 22.72 16.58 -2.85
CA ARG A 523 23.60 16.66 -1.68
C ARG A 523 23.83 18.09 -1.17
N LEU A 524 23.88 19.09 -2.07
CA LEU A 524 23.85 20.50 -1.68
C LEU A 524 22.58 20.83 -0.89
N LYS A 525 21.45 20.22 -1.25
CA LYS A 525 20.20 20.37 -0.52
C LYS A 525 20.27 19.72 0.86
N GLU A 526 20.79 18.49 0.96
CA GLU A 526 20.96 17.79 2.23
C GLU A 526 21.93 18.50 3.18
N MET A 527 23.03 19.08 2.67
CA MET A 527 23.96 19.90 3.47
C MET A 527 23.34 21.22 3.95
N LYS A 528 22.45 21.82 3.15
CA LYS A 528 21.65 22.99 3.57
C LYS A 528 20.62 22.64 4.64
N GLU A 529 19.97 21.48 4.50
CA GLU A 529 19.03 20.96 5.50
C GLU A 529 19.75 20.67 6.82
N LEU A 530 20.91 19.99 6.79
CA LEU A 530 21.75 19.75 7.97
C LEU A 530 22.22 21.06 8.64
N LYS A 531 22.55 22.09 7.87
CA LYS A 531 22.91 23.42 8.39
C LYS A 531 21.73 24.12 9.06
N SER A 532 20.56 24.04 8.42
CA SER A 532 19.31 24.61 8.97
C SER A 532 18.94 23.95 10.29
N ASP A 533 19.06 22.62 10.37
CA ASP A 533 18.76 21.86 11.58
C ASP A 533 19.75 22.21 12.71
N SER A 534 21.02 22.47 12.38
CA SER A 534 22.02 22.89 13.38
C SER A 534 21.86 24.34 13.87
N LEU A 535 21.39 25.26 13.02
CA LEU A 535 21.10 26.64 13.41
C LEU A 535 19.89 26.70 14.36
N PHE A 536 18.91 25.81 14.16
CA PHE A 536 17.74 25.67 15.04
C PHE A 536 18.07 25.12 16.43
N LEU A 537 19.20 24.42 16.60
CA LEU A 537 19.62 23.86 17.90
C LEU A 537 20.53 24.81 18.70
N ASN A 538 21.21 25.76 18.03
CA ASN A 538 22.13 26.72 18.64
C ASN A 538 21.47 28.08 19.03
N GLU A 539 20.32 28.42 18.45
CA GLU A 539 19.34 29.38 19.04
C GLU A 539 18.56 28.68 20.15
#